data_AF-A0A6H5J2T1-F1
#
_entry.id   AF-A0A6H5J2T1-F1
#
_cell.length_a   1.000
_cell.length_b   1.000
_cell.length_c   1.000
_cell.angle_alpha   90.00
_cell.angle_beta   90.00
_cell.angle_gamma   90.00
#
_symmetry.space_group_name_H-M   'P 1'
#
loop_
_entity.id
_entity.type
_entity.pdbx_description
1 polymer ?
#
loop_
_entity_poly.entity_id
_entity_poly.type
_entity_poly.pdbx_seq_one_letter_code
_entity_poly.pdbx_strand_id
1 'polypeptide(L)'
;MSDPNSNGRGPVPPRWLHCPRKSMNLIHNKFVAFKTPLSSDFDDQVEAHDIKYLKLQCKGHGETPSREQTMAFIQVCRNFIAQHPLDSIGVHCTHGFNRTGFLIVSYLTETDECSVDASLSEFATARPPGIYKKDYIDELFARYDDIDDAIEPPQLPAWCLEYDDTDQDEDSGEPQRKKFKKETFNKNPIFMAGVPGVKPILDVQVATGICRRVQQICHWDSTGFPGSQPVSMDVQNIEFLHSKPYRVSWKADGTRYMMFIQSGGQVYFIDRDNSVFQVSGLTFRNIQDSNKLLKDTLLDGEMVIDKDKNREYPRYLAYDVIMYDGKDVSKLYFYPDRYSIIEKQIIAGRHEAMKTGKIIKEREPFSVRLKQFWDITQASSLLGEKFTKQLGHEPDGLIFQPSKEPYTGGPCSDILKWKPASLNSVDFRLKIVTETGEGILKKKIGELYVGQLDRPFCTMKYTKQLKDLNNKIIECKRENDQWIFMRERTDKSFPNSYKTAKAVYASIMDPVTKEKLLAYIENHRFSNDDTDLMPPPKNKHR
;
A
#
# COMPACT_ATOMS: atom_id res chain seq x y z
N MET A 1 18.62 -7.93 36.32
CA MET A 1 18.66 -9.40 36.45
C MET A 1 17.49 -9.94 35.67
N SER A 2 17.74 -10.47 34.48
CA SER A 2 16.76 -11.10 33.61
C SER A 2 16.62 -12.57 33.98
N ASP A 3 15.38 -13.01 34.17
CA ASP A 3 14.99 -14.36 34.56
C ASP A 3 15.41 -15.39 33.47
N PRO A 4 16.20 -16.43 33.78
CA PRO A 4 16.87 -17.25 32.77
C PRO A 4 16.03 -18.44 32.25
N ASN A 5 14.70 -18.43 32.38
CA ASN A 5 13.85 -19.58 32.04
C ASN A 5 12.81 -19.35 30.92
N SER A 6 12.90 -18.28 30.13
CA SER A 6 12.02 -18.12 28.96
C SER A 6 12.60 -18.80 27.72
N ASN A 7 12.44 -20.12 27.61
CA ASN A 7 12.65 -20.84 26.36
C ASN A 7 11.73 -20.27 25.26
N GLY A 8 12.31 -19.53 24.31
CA GLY A 8 11.97 -19.58 22.88
C GLY A 8 10.52 -19.42 22.43
N ARG A 9 9.64 -18.71 23.15
CA ARG A 9 8.31 -18.36 22.63
C ARG A 9 8.32 -16.92 22.14
N GLY A 10 8.37 -16.74 20.82
CA GLY A 10 8.14 -15.44 20.20
C GLY A 10 6.83 -14.81 20.69
N PRO A 11 6.67 -13.47 20.57
CA PRO A 11 5.47 -12.79 21.05
C PRO A 11 4.22 -13.37 20.36
N VAL A 12 3.16 -13.60 21.16
CA VAL A 12 1.85 -14.01 20.65
C VAL A 12 1.44 -13.06 19.50
N PRO A 13 1.10 -13.57 18.30
CA PRO A 13 0.77 -12.72 17.16
C PRO A 13 -0.27 -11.65 17.52
N PRO A 14 -0.15 -10.40 17.05
CA PRO A 14 -1.10 -9.34 17.38
C PRO A 14 -2.58 -9.72 17.12
N ARG A 15 -2.85 -10.55 16.10
CA ARG A 15 -4.19 -11.10 15.81
C ARG A 15 -4.74 -12.02 16.91
N TRP A 16 -3.87 -12.73 17.63
CA TRP A 16 -4.24 -13.60 18.76
C TRP A 16 -4.57 -12.80 20.03
N LEU A 17 -4.08 -11.57 20.19
CA LEU A 17 -4.37 -10.73 21.36
C LEU A 17 -5.82 -10.25 21.38
N HIS A 18 -6.40 -9.96 20.20
CA HIS A 18 -7.74 -9.38 20.07
C HIS A 18 -8.82 -10.36 19.58
N CYS A 19 -8.42 -11.55 19.12
CA CYS A 19 -9.34 -12.63 18.75
C CYS A 19 -10.03 -13.24 20.00
N PRO A 20 -11.36 -13.43 20.02
CA PRO A 20 -12.07 -14.04 21.14
C PRO A 20 -11.53 -15.44 21.51
N ARG A 21 -11.32 -15.69 22.80
CA ARG A 21 -10.73 -16.96 23.29
C ARG A 21 -11.67 -18.16 23.10
N LYS A 22 -12.95 -18.00 23.41
CA LYS A 22 -14.01 -19.02 23.31
C LYS A 22 -15.30 -18.40 22.73
N SER A 23 -16.25 -19.23 22.32
CA SER A 23 -17.59 -18.80 21.94
C SER A 23 -18.24 -18.06 23.10
N MET A 24 -19.05 -17.05 22.78
CA MET A 24 -19.72 -16.22 23.79
C MET A 24 -20.79 -17.03 24.54
N ASN A 25 -21.47 -17.92 23.81
CA ASN A 25 -22.48 -18.83 24.32
C ASN A 25 -22.17 -20.28 23.91
N LEU A 26 -22.90 -21.24 24.47
CA LEU A 26 -22.94 -22.61 23.95
C LEU A 26 -23.62 -22.62 22.58
N ILE A 27 -23.03 -23.31 21.62
CA ILE A 27 -23.63 -23.57 20.32
C ILE A 27 -24.58 -24.76 20.50
N HIS A 28 -25.86 -24.55 20.24
CA HIS A 28 -26.92 -25.55 20.39
C HIS A 28 -26.98 -26.21 21.77
N ASN A 29 -26.59 -25.48 22.83
CA ASN A 29 -26.43 -25.98 24.21
C ASN A 29 -25.50 -27.21 24.35
N LYS A 30 -24.71 -27.56 23.32
CA LYS A 30 -23.89 -28.77 23.26
C LYS A 30 -22.40 -28.47 23.10
N PHE A 31 -22.05 -27.42 22.35
CA PHE A 31 -20.66 -27.18 21.94
C PHE A 31 -20.09 -25.85 22.45
N VAL A 32 -18.81 -25.87 22.81
CA VAL A 32 -17.99 -24.68 23.05
C VAL A 32 -16.88 -24.63 22.02
N ALA A 33 -16.89 -23.62 21.15
CA ALA A 33 -15.82 -23.41 20.18
C ALA A 33 -14.72 -22.52 20.78
N PHE A 34 -13.46 -22.94 20.78
CA PHE A 34 -12.36 -22.13 21.32
C PHE A 34 -11.07 -22.23 20.52
N LYS A 35 -10.15 -21.29 20.78
CA LYS A 35 -8.82 -21.27 20.15
C LYS A 35 -7.79 -21.85 21.11
N THR A 36 -6.86 -22.64 20.58
CA THR A 36 -5.72 -23.16 21.35
C THR A 36 -4.52 -23.35 20.42
N PRO A 37 -3.27 -23.17 20.89
CA PRO A 37 -2.09 -23.48 20.09
C PRO A 37 -2.01 -24.99 19.87
N LEU A 38 -1.78 -25.40 18.63
CA LEU A 38 -1.66 -26.81 18.24
C LEU A 38 -0.22 -27.32 18.44
N SER A 39 0.41 -27.06 19.59
CA SER A 39 1.73 -27.61 19.95
C SER A 39 1.57 -28.82 20.85
N SER A 40 2.35 -29.87 20.57
CA SER A 40 2.45 -31.08 21.39
C SER A 40 2.93 -30.79 22.82
N ASP A 41 3.60 -29.65 23.04
CA ASP A 41 4.10 -29.24 24.37
C ASP A 41 3.00 -29.01 25.41
N PHE A 42 1.74 -28.91 24.95
CA PHE A 42 0.57 -28.66 25.80
C PHE A 42 -0.37 -29.85 25.90
N ASP A 43 -0.14 -30.94 25.16
CA ASP A 43 -1.03 -32.11 25.14
C ASP A 43 -1.14 -32.71 26.58
N ASP A 44 -0.03 -32.79 27.33
CA ASP A 44 0.01 -33.29 28.72
C ASP A 44 -0.74 -32.39 29.75
N GLN A 45 -0.96 -31.11 29.42
CA GLN A 45 -1.63 -30.16 30.34
C GLN A 45 -3.15 -30.25 30.27
N VAL A 46 -3.70 -30.83 29.19
CA VAL A 46 -5.15 -30.97 28.99
C VAL A 46 -5.72 -32.11 29.84
N GLU A 47 -4.96 -33.18 30.05
CA GLU A 47 -5.39 -34.37 30.78
C GLU A 47 -5.43 -34.18 32.31
N ALA A 48 -4.89 -33.07 32.83
CA ALA A 48 -4.78 -32.80 34.26
C ALA A 48 -6.10 -32.42 34.99
N HIS A 49 -7.25 -32.33 34.28
CA HIS A 49 -8.51 -31.79 34.81
C HIS A 49 -9.76 -32.67 34.58
N ASP A 50 -9.61 -34.01 34.49
CA ASP A 50 -10.73 -34.95 34.21
C ASP A 50 -11.45 -34.67 32.86
N ILE A 51 -10.73 -34.09 31.91
CA ILE A 51 -11.20 -33.78 30.56
C ILE A 51 -10.65 -34.85 29.61
N LYS A 52 -11.56 -35.56 28.91
CA LYS A 52 -11.16 -36.49 27.85
C LYS A 52 -10.77 -35.71 26.59
N TYR A 53 -9.51 -35.85 26.17
CA TYR A 53 -9.01 -35.22 24.96
C TYR A 53 -8.93 -36.22 23.79
N LEU A 54 -9.42 -35.82 22.63
CA LEU A 54 -9.36 -36.60 21.39
C LEU A 54 -8.88 -35.73 20.25
N LYS A 55 -7.75 -36.10 19.64
CA LYS A 55 -7.13 -35.35 18.54
C LYS A 55 -7.53 -35.96 17.20
N LEU A 56 -8.37 -35.24 16.45
CA LEU A 56 -8.69 -35.58 15.06
C LEU A 56 -7.66 -34.94 14.12
N GLN A 57 -6.87 -35.79 13.45
CA GLN A 57 -5.88 -35.35 12.47
C GLN A 57 -6.60 -34.90 11.19
N CYS A 58 -6.64 -33.60 10.97
CA CYS A 58 -7.13 -32.99 9.73
C CYS A 58 -5.94 -32.50 8.89
N LYS A 59 -5.99 -32.66 7.57
CA LYS A 59 -4.95 -32.12 6.68
C LYS A 59 -4.80 -30.60 6.87
N GLY A 60 -3.57 -30.11 6.82
CA GLY A 60 -3.26 -28.68 6.88
C GLY A 60 -3.63 -27.94 5.60
N HIS A 61 -3.75 -26.61 5.71
CA HIS A 61 -3.69 -25.61 4.62
C HIS A 61 -4.75 -25.74 3.50
N GLY A 62 -5.71 -24.81 3.45
CA GLY A 62 -6.62 -24.62 2.32
C GLY A 62 -7.58 -25.76 1.95
N GLU A 63 -7.57 -26.89 2.68
CA GLU A 63 -8.49 -28.01 2.47
C GLU A 63 -9.54 -28.10 3.58
N THR A 64 -10.78 -28.42 3.21
CA THR A 64 -11.90 -28.67 4.13
C THR A 64 -11.82 -30.09 4.71
N PRO A 65 -12.37 -30.36 5.91
CA PRO A 65 -12.42 -31.71 6.48
C PRO A 65 -13.12 -32.70 5.54
N SER A 66 -12.49 -33.85 5.29
CA SER A 66 -13.05 -34.91 4.44
C SER A 66 -14.32 -35.51 5.03
N ARG A 67 -15.15 -36.17 4.21
CA ARG A 67 -16.38 -36.84 4.67
C ARG A 67 -16.10 -37.87 5.78
N GLU A 68 -15.02 -38.64 5.66
CA GLU A 68 -14.61 -39.62 6.67
C GLU A 68 -14.28 -38.95 8.02
N GLN A 69 -13.58 -37.82 8.00
CA GLN A 69 -13.26 -37.04 9.21
C GLN A 69 -14.52 -36.42 9.83
N THR A 70 -15.43 -35.90 9.00
CA THR A 70 -16.72 -35.38 9.47
C THR A 70 -17.54 -36.48 10.13
N MET A 71 -17.66 -37.66 9.51
CA MET A 71 -18.38 -38.80 10.09
C MET A 71 -17.74 -39.27 11.40
N ALA A 72 -16.41 -39.35 11.46
CA ALA A 72 -15.69 -39.72 12.69
C ALA A 72 -15.96 -38.73 13.82
N PHE A 73 -15.92 -37.42 13.54
CA PHE A 73 -16.28 -36.38 14.49
C PHE A 73 -17.72 -36.55 14.99
N ILE A 74 -18.68 -36.73 14.07
CA ILE A 74 -20.09 -36.89 14.41
C ILE A 74 -20.31 -38.12 15.29
N GLN A 75 -19.70 -39.26 14.95
CA GLN A 75 -19.84 -40.48 15.74
C GLN A 75 -19.29 -40.32 17.16
N VAL A 76 -18.14 -39.65 17.32
CA VAL A 76 -17.55 -39.36 18.63
C VAL A 76 -18.48 -38.48 19.45
N CYS A 77 -19.00 -37.40 18.87
CA CYS A 77 -19.92 -36.49 19.56
C CYS A 77 -21.23 -37.18 19.95
N ARG A 78 -21.83 -37.99 19.06
CA ARG A 78 -23.06 -38.74 19.33
C ARG A 78 -22.87 -39.73 20.48
N ASN A 79 -21.77 -40.50 20.46
CA ASN A 79 -21.46 -41.46 21.52
C ASN A 79 -21.24 -40.76 22.87
N PHE A 80 -20.57 -39.61 22.88
CA PHE A 80 -20.34 -38.84 24.09
C PHE A 80 -21.64 -38.26 24.66
N ILE A 81 -22.45 -37.59 23.85
CA ILE A 81 -23.72 -36.99 24.28
C ILE A 81 -24.71 -38.06 24.78
N ALA A 82 -24.72 -39.24 24.17
CA ALA A 82 -25.56 -40.36 24.61
C ALA A 82 -25.17 -40.89 26.00
N GLN A 83 -23.88 -40.85 26.35
CA GLN A 83 -23.38 -41.30 27.65
C GLN A 83 -23.41 -40.18 28.71
N HIS A 84 -23.30 -38.91 28.28
CA HIS A 84 -23.14 -37.73 29.13
C HIS A 84 -24.03 -36.57 28.64
N PRO A 85 -25.36 -36.64 28.83
CA PRO A 85 -26.30 -35.67 28.23
C PRO A 85 -26.28 -34.26 28.85
N LEU A 86 -25.68 -34.09 30.03
CA LEU A 86 -25.57 -32.79 30.70
C LEU A 86 -24.22 -32.10 30.44
N ASP A 87 -23.27 -32.80 29.84
CA ASP A 87 -21.90 -32.31 29.63
C ASP A 87 -21.77 -31.67 28.24
N SER A 88 -20.88 -30.67 28.14
CA SER A 88 -20.63 -29.94 26.90
C SER A 88 -19.34 -30.42 26.22
N ILE A 89 -19.33 -30.40 24.89
CA ILE A 89 -18.16 -30.77 24.08
C ILE A 89 -17.37 -29.52 23.70
N GLY A 90 -16.10 -29.52 24.04
CA GLY A 90 -15.14 -28.52 23.59
C GLY A 90 -14.58 -28.84 22.21
N VAL A 91 -14.68 -27.92 21.25
CA VAL A 91 -14.11 -28.10 19.90
C VAL A 91 -13.18 -26.94 19.58
N HIS A 92 -11.97 -27.26 19.11
CA HIS A 92 -10.96 -26.25 18.81
C HIS A 92 -10.18 -26.54 17.53
N CYS A 93 -9.55 -25.50 17.02
CA CYS A 93 -8.43 -25.56 16.08
C CYS A 93 -7.48 -24.40 16.42
N THR A 94 -6.56 -24.03 15.52
CA THR A 94 -5.65 -22.89 15.73
C THR A 94 -6.39 -21.61 16.10
N HIS A 95 -7.52 -21.31 15.44
CA HIS A 95 -8.32 -20.09 15.70
C HIS A 95 -9.74 -20.37 16.20
N GLY A 96 -10.24 -21.60 16.07
CA GLY A 96 -11.59 -21.99 16.50
C GLY A 96 -12.73 -21.47 15.64
N PHE A 97 -12.50 -21.12 14.36
CA PHE A 97 -13.52 -20.57 13.45
C PHE A 97 -13.85 -21.51 12.29
N ASN A 98 -13.05 -21.54 11.22
CA ASN A 98 -13.45 -22.23 9.97
C ASN A 98 -13.58 -23.75 10.14
N ARG A 99 -12.49 -24.43 10.53
CA ARG A 99 -12.50 -25.90 10.72
C ARG A 99 -13.44 -26.36 11.84
N THR A 100 -13.42 -25.62 12.95
CA THR A 100 -14.30 -25.87 14.10
C THR A 100 -15.76 -25.68 13.73
N GLY A 101 -16.09 -24.56 13.08
CA GLY A 101 -17.43 -24.26 12.60
C GLY A 101 -17.91 -25.28 11.59
N PHE A 102 -17.08 -25.68 10.64
CA PHE A 102 -17.43 -26.69 9.63
C PHE A 102 -17.86 -28.03 10.25
N LEU A 103 -17.11 -28.52 11.24
CA LEU A 103 -17.43 -29.76 11.93
C LEU A 103 -18.69 -29.63 12.79
N ILE A 104 -18.86 -28.52 13.51
CA ILE A 104 -20.06 -28.28 14.32
C ILE A 104 -21.31 -28.12 13.44
N VAL A 105 -21.23 -27.35 12.36
CA VAL A 105 -22.34 -27.17 11.41
C VAL A 105 -22.71 -28.52 10.76
N SER A 106 -21.71 -29.29 10.31
CA SER A 106 -21.96 -30.64 9.77
C SER A 106 -22.67 -31.55 10.79
N TYR A 107 -22.31 -31.48 12.07
CA TYR A 107 -22.98 -32.24 13.12
C TYR A 107 -24.44 -31.83 13.28
N LEU A 108 -24.72 -30.52 13.36
CA LEU A 108 -26.09 -30.00 13.53
C LEU A 108 -26.97 -30.37 12.33
N THR A 109 -26.42 -30.32 11.12
CA THR A 109 -27.15 -30.69 9.91
C THR A 109 -27.42 -32.20 9.82
N GLU A 110 -26.44 -33.06 10.10
CA GLU A 110 -26.62 -34.52 10.00
C GLU A 110 -27.35 -35.16 11.19
N THR A 111 -27.27 -34.58 12.39
CA THR A 111 -27.78 -35.22 13.62
C THR A 111 -29.03 -34.53 14.17
N ASP A 112 -29.07 -33.20 14.13
CA ASP A 112 -30.17 -32.41 14.69
C ASP A 112 -31.12 -31.88 13.60
N GLU A 113 -31.01 -32.39 12.36
CA GLU A 113 -31.83 -32.06 11.18
C GLU A 113 -31.99 -30.54 10.92
N CYS A 114 -30.99 -29.75 11.30
CA CYS A 114 -31.00 -28.31 11.10
C CYS A 114 -30.57 -27.97 9.65
N SER A 115 -31.27 -27.03 9.00
CA SER A 115 -30.82 -26.47 7.72
C SER A 115 -29.42 -25.86 7.84
N VAL A 116 -28.62 -25.92 6.78
CA VAL A 116 -27.26 -25.36 6.73
C VAL A 116 -27.24 -23.88 7.15
N ASP A 117 -28.21 -23.10 6.67
CA ASP A 117 -28.36 -21.67 7.02
C ASP A 117 -28.57 -21.44 8.52
N ALA A 118 -29.49 -22.20 9.12
CA ALA A 118 -29.78 -22.10 10.55
C ALA A 118 -28.55 -22.47 11.39
N SER A 119 -27.84 -23.53 11.02
CA SER A 119 -26.63 -23.98 11.71
C SER A 119 -25.48 -22.98 11.55
N LEU A 120 -25.30 -22.37 10.38
CA LEU A 120 -24.31 -21.31 10.16
C LEU A 120 -24.62 -20.06 10.97
N SER A 121 -25.90 -19.66 11.02
CA SER A 121 -26.38 -18.49 11.77
C SER A 121 -26.23 -18.69 13.28
N GLU A 122 -26.53 -19.89 13.77
CA GLU A 122 -26.35 -20.26 15.17
C GLU A 122 -24.87 -20.23 15.56
N PHE A 123 -23.99 -20.79 14.72
CA PHE A 123 -22.54 -20.71 14.94
C PHE A 123 -22.03 -19.27 14.91
N ALA A 124 -22.47 -18.44 13.96
CA ALA A 124 -22.08 -17.04 13.86
C ALA A 124 -22.54 -16.20 15.05
N THR A 125 -23.72 -16.51 15.60
CA THR A 125 -24.27 -15.85 16.79
C THR A 125 -23.47 -16.19 18.04
N ALA A 126 -23.14 -17.47 18.23
CA ALA A 126 -22.34 -17.92 19.37
C ALA A 126 -20.86 -17.53 19.25
N ARG A 127 -20.34 -17.43 18.02
CA ARG A 127 -18.94 -17.09 17.74
C ARG A 127 -18.81 -16.12 16.54
N PRO A 128 -19.10 -14.82 16.73
CA PRO A 128 -18.97 -13.82 15.66
C PRO A 128 -17.53 -13.74 15.12
N PRO A 129 -17.32 -13.71 13.80
CA PRO A 129 -18.30 -13.51 12.73
C PRO A 129 -18.92 -14.81 12.18
N GLY A 130 -18.53 -15.98 12.69
CA GLY A 130 -18.84 -17.29 12.12
C GLY A 130 -17.71 -17.83 11.24
N ILE A 131 -18.05 -18.74 10.32
CA ILE A 131 -17.13 -19.23 9.28
C ILE A 131 -16.92 -18.08 8.29
N TYR A 132 -15.67 -17.70 8.04
CA TYR A 132 -15.33 -16.54 7.20
C TYR A 132 -14.52 -16.91 5.95
N LYS A 133 -14.21 -18.20 5.77
CA LYS A 133 -13.55 -18.73 4.58
C LYS A 133 -14.60 -19.32 3.63
N LYS A 134 -14.63 -18.81 2.39
CA LYS A 134 -15.65 -19.17 1.39
C LYS A 134 -15.60 -20.65 1.00
N ASP A 135 -14.41 -21.22 0.86
CA ASP A 135 -14.16 -22.64 0.60
C ASP A 135 -14.85 -23.58 1.61
N TYR A 136 -14.95 -23.16 2.88
CA TYR A 136 -15.65 -23.94 3.90
C TYR A 136 -17.18 -23.81 3.81
N ILE A 137 -17.69 -22.65 3.40
CA ILE A 137 -19.12 -22.41 3.22
C ILE A 137 -19.60 -23.15 1.97
N ASP A 138 -18.94 -22.95 0.84
CA ASP A 138 -19.27 -23.59 -0.44
C ASP A 138 -19.28 -25.12 -0.30
N GLU A 139 -18.33 -25.70 0.44
CA GLU A 139 -18.30 -27.16 0.71
C GLU A 139 -19.45 -27.64 1.62
N LEU A 140 -19.91 -26.83 2.57
CA LEU A 140 -21.07 -27.19 3.41
C LEU A 140 -22.35 -27.22 2.57
N PHE A 141 -22.55 -26.20 1.73
CA PHE A 141 -23.66 -26.17 0.80
C PHE A 141 -23.55 -27.33 -0.20
N ALA A 142 -22.40 -27.55 -0.85
CA ALA A 142 -22.20 -28.69 -1.75
C ALA A 142 -22.48 -30.08 -1.13
N ARG A 143 -22.37 -30.22 0.21
CA ARG A 143 -22.63 -31.48 0.92
C ARG A 143 -24.07 -31.66 1.33
N TYR A 144 -24.73 -30.59 1.76
CA TYR A 144 -26.00 -30.69 2.48
C TYR A 144 -27.14 -29.83 1.89
N ASP A 145 -26.85 -29.00 0.88
CA ASP A 145 -27.83 -28.11 0.23
C ASP A 145 -27.44 -27.77 -1.24
N ASP A 146 -28.05 -26.76 -1.86
CA ASP A 146 -27.64 -26.25 -3.18
C ASP A 146 -26.47 -25.27 -3.08
N ILE A 147 -25.47 -25.43 -3.95
CA ILE A 147 -24.31 -24.52 -4.00
C ILE A 147 -24.69 -23.13 -4.50
N ASP A 148 -25.77 -23.01 -5.29
CA ASP A 148 -26.27 -21.73 -5.79
C ASP A 148 -26.89 -20.87 -4.67
N ASP A 149 -27.24 -21.48 -3.53
CA ASP A 149 -27.77 -20.82 -2.33
C ASP A 149 -26.67 -20.46 -1.30
N ALA A 150 -25.40 -20.71 -1.62
CA ALA A 150 -24.28 -20.47 -0.71
C ALA A 150 -24.17 -18.98 -0.32
N ILE A 151 -24.26 -18.70 0.98
CA ILE A 151 -24.16 -17.35 1.54
C ILE A 151 -22.74 -16.79 1.34
N GLU A 152 -22.63 -15.51 0.98
CA GLU A 152 -21.33 -14.83 0.95
C GLU A 152 -20.70 -14.76 2.35
N PRO A 153 -19.37 -14.95 2.48
CA PRO A 153 -18.72 -14.96 3.77
C PRO A 153 -18.91 -13.61 4.49
N PRO A 154 -19.08 -13.63 5.82
CA PRO A 154 -19.23 -12.42 6.62
C PRO A 154 -17.99 -11.54 6.51
N GLN A 155 -18.17 -10.22 6.65
CA GLN A 155 -17.04 -9.28 6.65
C GLN A 155 -16.06 -9.62 7.75
N LEU A 156 -14.78 -9.76 7.37
CA LEU A 156 -13.71 -10.10 8.30
C LEU A 156 -13.56 -9.02 9.36
N PRO A 157 -13.62 -9.37 10.66
CA PRO A 157 -13.33 -8.44 11.73
C PRO A 157 -11.91 -7.90 11.61
N ALA A 158 -11.67 -6.68 12.10
CA ALA A 158 -10.35 -6.02 12.01
C ALA A 158 -9.16 -6.81 12.59
N TRP A 159 -9.42 -7.82 13.45
CA TRP A 159 -8.40 -8.73 13.99
C TRP A 159 -8.12 -9.96 13.09
N CYS A 160 -8.99 -10.26 12.12
CA CYS A 160 -8.88 -11.38 11.18
C CYS A 160 -8.17 -10.93 9.90
N LEU A 161 -6.86 -10.71 9.98
CA LEU A 161 -6.02 -10.40 8.83
C LEU A 161 -5.91 -11.65 7.92
N GLU A 162 -6.20 -11.53 6.61
CA GLU A 162 -6.18 -12.62 5.61
C GLU A 162 -4.80 -13.28 5.36
N TYR A 163 -3.83 -13.00 6.20
CA TYR A 163 -2.48 -13.56 6.13
C TYR A 163 -2.34 -14.63 7.22
N ASP A 164 -2.57 -15.91 6.88
CA ASP A 164 -1.90 -17.10 7.45
C ASP A 164 -2.67 -18.38 7.10
N ASP A 165 -2.40 -18.93 5.92
CA ASP A 165 -2.49 -20.38 5.68
C ASP A 165 -1.07 -20.91 5.42
N THR A 166 -0.08 -20.42 6.17
CA THR A 166 1.28 -20.98 6.17
C THR A 166 1.81 -21.04 7.59
N ASP A 167 1.22 -21.91 8.41
CA ASP A 167 1.99 -22.48 9.52
C ASP A 167 3.11 -23.32 8.88
N GLN A 168 4.34 -22.86 9.06
CA GLN A 168 5.56 -23.60 8.75
C GLN A 168 5.75 -24.60 9.90
N ASP A 169 5.57 -25.90 9.63
CA ASP A 169 6.17 -26.93 10.47
C ASP A 169 7.69 -26.80 10.28
N GLU A 170 8.35 -26.14 11.23
CA GLU A 170 9.80 -26.13 11.38
C GLU A 170 10.26 -27.50 11.90
N ASP A 171 10.41 -28.48 11.01
CA ASP A 171 11.39 -29.55 11.24
C ASP A 171 11.96 -30.06 9.92
N SER A 172 13.11 -29.50 9.52
CA SER A 172 14.19 -30.16 8.77
C SER A 172 15.25 -29.14 8.35
N GLY A 173 16.46 -29.33 8.87
CA GLY A 173 17.58 -28.41 8.74
C GLY A 173 18.22 -28.36 7.35
N GLU A 174 17.64 -27.57 6.45
CA GLU A 174 18.32 -27.06 5.26
C GLU A 174 18.16 -25.52 5.13
N PRO A 175 19.18 -24.80 4.61
CA PRO A 175 19.14 -23.35 4.52
C PRO A 175 18.11 -22.88 3.48
N GLN A 176 16.93 -22.47 3.94
CA GLN A 176 15.81 -22.05 3.09
C GLN A 176 16.04 -20.68 2.42
N ARG A 177 15.83 -20.64 1.10
CA ARG A 177 15.60 -19.41 0.32
C ARG A 177 14.31 -18.74 0.81
N LYS A 178 14.39 -17.48 1.25
CA LYS A 178 13.24 -16.63 1.62
C LYS A 178 12.15 -16.69 0.54
N LYS A 179 10.97 -17.26 0.84
CA LYS A 179 9.78 -17.22 -0.03
C LYS A 179 9.10 -15.85 0.10
N PHE A 180 9.27 -15.01 -0.93
CA PHE A 180 8.62 -13.70 -1.03
C PHE A 180 7.12 -13.83 -1.34
N LYS A 181 6.28 -12.99 -0.71
CA LYS A 181 4.82 -12.88 -0.89
C LYS A 181 4.43 -12.66 -2.36
N LYS A 182 3.28 -13.20 -2.79
CA LYS A 182 2.78 -13.15 -4.19
C LYS A 182 2.13 -11.78 -4.48
N GLU A 183 2.47 -11.16 -5.61
CA GLU A 183 1.92 -9.86 -6.01
C GLU A 183 0.50 -9.99 -6.60
N THR A 184 -0.40 -9.09 -6.22
CA THR A 184 -1.73 -8.91 -6.82
C THR A 184 -1.65 -7.92 -7.97
N PHE A 185 -1.97 -8.36 -9.19
CA PHE A 185 -1.96 -7.52 -10.39
C PHE A 185 -3.37 -7.04 -10.76
N ASN A 186 -3.48 -5.78 -11.19
CA ASN A 186 -4.71 -5.25 -11.78
C ASN A 186 -5.01 -6.01 -13.09
N LYS A 187 -6.27 -6.42 -13.29
CA LYS A 187 -6.71 -7.17 -14.47
C LYS A 187 -6.71 -6.32 -15.75
N ASN A 188 -6.95 -5.01 -15.63
CA ASN A 188 -6.99 -4.07 -16.76
C ASN A 188 -6.20 -2.79 -16.44
N PRO A 189 -4.86 -2.86 -16.39
CA PRO A 189 -4.05 -1.67 -16.11
C PRO A 189 -4.04 -0.74 -17.32
N ILE A 190 -4.33 0.53 -17.08
CA ILE A 190 -4.36 1.58 -18.12
C ILE A 190 -3.15 2.47 -17.88
N PHE A 191 -2.26 2.55 -18.88
CA PHE A 191 -1.21 3.55 -18.87
C PHE A 191 -1.82 4.95 -19.00
N MET A 192 -1.08 6.00 -18.62
CA MET A 192 -1.55 7.39 -18.77
C MET A 192 -2.17 7.60 -20.16
N ALA A 193 -3.43 8.05 -20.18
CA ALA A 193 -4.19 8.25 -21.41
C ALA A 193 -3.50 9.28 -22.32
N GLY A 194 -3.48 9.02 -23.63
CA GLY A 194 -2.85 9.90 -24.61
C GLY A 194 -1.39 9.59 -24.95
N VAL A 195 -0.77 8.58 -24.32
CA VAL A 195 0.60 8.15 -24.67
C VAL A 195 0.57 7.00 -25.69
N PRO A 196 1.13 7.19 -26.90
CA PRO A 196 1.17 6.13 -27.91
C PRO A 196 2.28 5.10 -27.63
N GLY A 197 2.18 3.91 -28.24
CA GLY A 197 3.28 2.93 -28.25
C GLY A 197 3.53 2.17 -26.94
N VAL A 198 2.57 2.22 -26.00
CA VAL A 198 2.63 1.54 -24.70
C VAL A 198 1.65 0.38 -24.67
N LYS A 199 2.09 -0.78 -24.18
CA LYS A 199 1.26 -1.99 -24.02
C LYS A 199 1.35 -2.52 -22.58
N PRO A 200 0.22 -2.78 -21.90
CA PRO A 200 0.25 -3.45 -20.61
C PRO A 200 0.71 -4.90 -20.76
N ILE A 201 1.51 -5.38 -19.82
CA ILE A 201 1.91 -6.79 -19.75
C ILE A 201 0.88 -7.51 -18.88
N LEU A 202 0.09 -8.37 -19.51
CA LEU A 202 -0.93 -9.19 -18.84
C LEU A 202 -0.38 -10.54 -18.38
N ASP A 203 0.78 -10.95 -18.88
CA ASP A 203 1.45 -12.16 -18.43
C ASP A 203 1.99 -11.96 -17.01
N VAL A 204 1.34 -12.63 -16.06
CA VAL A 204 1.64 -12.55 -14.63
C VAL A 204 3.06 -13.01 -14.32
N GLN A 205 3.60 -14.01 -15.03
CA GLN A 205 4.95 -14.51 -14.76
C GLN A 205 6.00 -13.49 -15.19
N VAL A 206 5.83 -12.91 -16.38
CA VAL A 206 6.74 -11.87 -16.90
C VAL A 206 6.66 -10.61 -16.04
N ALA A 207 5.45 -10.14 -15.72
CA ALA A 207 5.24 -8.97 -14.87
C ALA A 207 5.87 -9.18 -13.48
N THR A 208 5.64 -10.34 -12.84
CA THR A 208 6.24 -10.69 -11.55
C THR A 208 7.77 -10.73 -11.64
N GLY A 209 8.33 -11.27 -12.72
CA GLY A 209 9.78 -11.31 -12.92
C GLY A 209 10.39 -9.91 -12.99
N ILE A 210 9.76 -9.00 -13.72
CA ILE A 210 10.20 -7.60 -13.86
C ILE A 210 10.05 -6.88 -12.51
N CYS A 211 8.88 -6.95 -11.86
CA CYS A 211 8.65 -6.32 -10.57
C CYS A 211 9.66 -6.78 -9.51
N ARG A 212 9.94 -8.09 -9.44
CA ARG A 212 10.96 -8.64 -8.54
C ARG A 212 12.34 -8.07 -8.82
N ARG A 213 12.72 -7.95 -10.09
CA ARG A 213 14.02 -7.35 -10.45
C ARG A 213 14.09 -5.90 -9.99
N VAL A 214 13.02 -5.11 -10.19
CA VAL A 214 12.96 -3.72 -9.71
C VAL A 214 13.02 -3.63 -8.19
N GLN A 215 12.29 -4.49 -7.47
CA GLN A 215 12.31 -4.54 -6.00
C GLN A 215 13.70 -4.89 -5.46
N GLN A 216 14.39 -5.85 -6.07
CA GLN A 216 15.77 -6.20 -5.72
C GLN A 216 16.73 -5.02 -5.91
N ILE A 217 16.59 -4.27 -7.00
CA ILE A 217 17.41 -3.08 -7.28
C ILE A 217 17.19 -2.00 -6.21
N CYS A 218 15.94 -1.86 -5.74
CA CYS A 218 15.58 -0.89 -4.71
C CYS A 218 15.80 -1.36 -3.26
N HIS A 219 16.35 -2.56 -3.06
CA HIS A 219 16.48 -3.20 -1.73
C HIS A 219 15.14 -3.25 -0.97
N TRP A 220 14.05 -3.53 -1.69
CA TRP A 220 12.70 -3.59 -1.15
C TRP A 220 12.25 -5.04 -0.94
N ASP A 221 12.18 -5.47 0.31
CA ASP A 221 11.84 -6.85 0.69
C ASP A 221 10.32 -7.14 0.80
N SER A 222 9.48 -6.10 0.64
CA SER A 222 8.03 -6.20 0.79
C SER A 222 7.32 -6.26 -0.57
N THR A 223 6.01 -6.49 -0.55
CA THR A 223 5.16 -6.38 -1.74
C THR A 223 4.84 -4.92 -2.05
N GLY A 224 4.47 -4.65 -3.29
CA GLY A 224 4.04 -3.32 -3.73
C GLY A 224 5.17 -2.51 -4.35
N PHE A 225 4.88 -1.22 -4.56
CA PHE A 225 5.74 -0.35 -5.34
C PHE A 225 7.00 0.07 -4.54
N PRO A 226 8.20 -0.22 -5.06
CA PRO A 226 9.45 -0.01 -4.32
C PRO A 226 9.93 1.44 -4.32
N GLY A 227 9.37 2.32 -5.17
CA GLY A 227 9.84 3.70 -5.30
C GLY A 227 9.63 4.55 -4.03
N SER A 228 10.58 5.45 -3.77
CA SER A 228 10.64 6.32 -2.59
C SER A 228 9.39 7.20 -2.42
N GLN A 229 8.66 7.12 -1.32
CA GLN A 229 7.43 7.88 -1.10
C GLN A 229 7.70 9.12 -0.24
N PRO A 230 7.53 10.35 -0.79
CA PRO A 230 7.76 11.58 -0.05
C PRO A 230 6.66 11.87 0.99
N VAL A 231 7.07 12.47 2.11
CA VAL A 231 6.19 12.92 3.19
C VAL A 231 5.76 14.37 2.98
N SER A 232 4.56 14.73 3.44
CA SER A 232 4.07 16.10 3.37
C SER A 232 4.87 17.00 4.31
N MET A 233 5.26 18.18 3.84
CA MET A 233 5.95 19.16 4.65
C MET A 233 5.05 19.69 5.77
N ASP A 234 5.60 19.76 6.98
CA ASP A 234 4.96 20.30 8.17
C ASP A 234 5.95 21.19 8.95
N VAL A 235 5.49 21.78 10.04
CA VAL A 235 6.29 22.73 10.84
C VAL A 235 7.46 22.05 11.56
N GLN A 236 7.44 20.72 11.74
CA GLN A 236 8.53 19.98 12.38
C GLN A 236 9.60 19.59 11.36
N ASN A 237 9.20 19.04 10.21
CA ASN A 237 10.13 18.53 9.21
C ASN A 237 10.73 19.62 8.32
N ILE A 238 10.19 20.85 8.32
CA ILE A 238 10.83 21.99 7.66
C ILE A 238 12.23 22.26 8.23
N GLU A 239 12.48 21.88 9.50
CA GLU A 239 13.78 21.98 10.15
C GLU A 239 14.88 21.18 9.43
N PHE A 240 14.51 20.17 8.64
CA PHE A 240 15.48 19.44 7.83
C PHE A 240 16.17 20.32 6.78
N LEU A 241 15.50 21.37 6.30
CA LEU A 241 16.10 22.34 5.38
C LEU A 241 17.23 23.16 6.03
N HIS A 242 17.22 23.26 7.36
CA HIS A 242 18.28 23.87 8.16
C HIS A 242 19.37 22.87 8.53
N SER A 243 19.04 21.61 8.80
CA SER A 243 20.00 20.63 9.32
C SER A 243 20.87 19.96 8.25
N LYS A 244 20.46 19.97 6.98
CA LYS A 244 21.16 19.27 5.90
C LYS A 244 20.93 19.91 4.52
N PRO A 245 21.82 19.67 3.54
CA PRO A 245 21.72 20.28 2.22
C PRO A 245 20.59 19.65 1.39
N TYR A 246 19.66 20.48 0.93
CA TYR A 246 18.56 20.08 0.04
C TYR A 246 18.70 20.69 -1.37
N ARG A 247 18.05 20.05 -2.32
CA ARG A 247 17.72 20.60 -3.63
C ARG A 247 16.20 20.71 -3.78
N VAL A 248 15.74 21.70 -4.52
CA VAL A 248 14.32 21.95 -4.76
C VAL A 248 13.99 21.81 -6.24
N SER A 249 12.82 21.25 -6.52
CA SER A 249 12.20 21.24 -7.85
C SER A 249 10.69 21.47 -7.71
N TRP A 250 10.03 21.71 -8.83
CA TRP A 250 8.57 21.81 -8.85
C TRP A 250 7.96 20.41 -8.76
N LYS A 251 6.82 20.31 -8.09
CA LYS A 251 5.97 19.14 -8.16
C LYS A 251 5.07 19.28 -9.38
N ALA A 252 5.06 18.28 -10.25
CA ALA A 252 4.15 18.25 -11.39
C ALA A 252 2.89 17.47 -11.01
N ASP A 253 1.80 17.75 -11.71
CA ASP A 253 0.59 16.92 -11.68
C ASP A 253 0.71 15.83 -12.75
N GLY A 254 1.58 14.85 -12.52
CA GLY A 254 1.82 13.72 -13.41
C GLY A 254 1.54 12.37 -12.77
N THR A 255 1.63 11.32 -13.58
CA THR A 255 1.60 9.94 -13.08
C THR A 255 3.02 9.44 -12.88
N ARG A 256 3.34 9.01 -11.66
CA ARG A 256 4.64 8.47 -11.31
C ARG A 256 4.84 7.10 -11.95
N TYR A 257 5.99 6.90 -12.58
CA TYR A 257 6.43 5.60 -13.06
C TYR A 257 7.91 5.40 -12.78
N MET A 258 8.31 4.17 -12.48
CA MET A 258 9.71 3.78 -12.61
C MET A 258 9.95 3.23 -14.01
N MET A 259 11.01 3.67 -14.67
CA MET A 259 11.42 3.18 -15.97
C MET A 259 12.57 2.19 -15.79
N PHE A 260 12.34 0.93 -16.17
CA PHE A 260 13.33 -0.13 -16.17
C PHE A 260 13.76 -0.48 -17.59
N ILE A 261 15.05 -0.38 -17.87
CA ILE A 261 15.67 -0.71 -19.16
C ILE A 261 16.42 -2.03 -18.98
N GLN A 262 15.91 -3.09 -19.61
CA GLN A 262 16.50 -4.43 -19.55
C GLN A 262 17.51 -4.64 -20.69
N SER A 263 18.36 -5.67 -20.55
CA SER A 263 19.24 -6.15 -21.61
C SER A 263 18.49 -6.36 -22.93
N GLY A 264 19.08 -5.91 -24.04
CA GLY A 264 18.45 -5.97 -25.36
C GLY A 264 17.63 -4.71 -25.72
N GLY A 265 17.62 -3.69 -24.86
CA GLY A 265 16.97 -2.41 -25.13
C GLY A 265 15.46 -2.39 -24.89
N GLN A 266 14.94 -3.39 -24.18
CA GLN A 266 13.53 -3.45 -23.80
C GLN A 266 13.27 -2.46 -22.67
N VAL A 267 12.23 -1.63 -22.80
CA VAL A 267 11.88 -0.58 -21.85
C VAL A 267 10.54 -0.90 -21.21
N TYR A 268 10.53 -0.92 -19.88
CA TYR A 268 9.36 -1.19 -19.06
C TYR A 268 9.08 -0.02 -18.12
N PHE A 269 7.81 0.24 -17.88
CA PHE A 269 7.31 1.21 -16.93
C PHE A 269 6.52 0.49 -15.85
N ILE A 270 6.76 0.85 -14.59
CA ILE A 270 6.07 0.28 -13.44
C ILE A 270 5.36 1.42 -12.70
N ASP A 271 4.06 1.28 -12.50
CA ASP A 271 3.24 2.26 -11.76
C ASP A 271 3.16 1.96 -10.26
N ARG A 272 2.42 2.79 -9.51
CA ARG A 272 2.23 2.63 -8.06
C ARG A 272 1.47 1.35 -7.66
N ASP A 273 0.73 0.75 -8.59
CA ASP A 273 -0.06 -0.46 -8.38
C ASP A 273 0.72 -1.72 -8.83
N ASN A 274 2.02 -1.59 -9.13
CA ASN A 274 2.87 -2.63 -9.72
C ASN A 274 2.40 -3.16 -11.08
N SER A 275 1.60 -2.37 -11.80
CA SER A 275 1.28 -2.69 -13.19
C SER A 275 2.49 -2.42 -14.06
N VAL A 276 2.81 -3.37 -14.93
CA VAL A 276 3.97 -3.29 -15.83
C VAL A 276 3.52 -2.99 -17.25
N PHE A 277 4.15 -2.01 -17.87
CA PHE A 277 3.87 -1.56 -19.23
C PHE A 277 5.13 -1.62 -20.08
N GLN A 278 5.07 -2.27 -21.23
CA GLN A 278 6.16 -2.29 -22.20
C GLN A 278 6.02 -1.10 -23.16
N VAL A 279 7.11 -0.37 -23.37
CA VAL A 279 7.18 0.75 -24.31
C VAL A 279 7.99 0.33 -25.54
N SER A 280 7.41 0.50 -26.72
CA SER A 280 8.07 0.23 -27.99
C SER A 280 8.59 1.53 -28.62
N GLY A 281 9.70 1.46 -29.36
CA GLY A 281 10.23 2.58 -30.13
C GLY A 281 11.07 3.59 -29.34
N LEU A 282 11.43 3.29 -28.09
CA LEU A 282 12.23 4.16 -27.25
C LEU A 282 13.59 3.51 -26.98
N THR A 283 14.68 4.20 -27.32
CA THR A 283 16.03 3.60 -27.32
C THR A 283 16.99 4.34 -26.38
N PHE A 284 17.80 3.59 -25.64
CA PHE A 284 18.85 4.15 -24.79
C PHE A 284 20.21 3.54 -25.15
N ARG A 285 21.14 4.40 -25.56
CA ARG A 285 22.51 4.01 -25.93
C ARG A 285 23.50 4.49 -24.89
N ASN A 286 24.56 3.72 -24.70
CA ASN A 286 25.66 4.12 -23.84
C ASN A 286 26.44 5.26 -24.50
N ILE A 287 26.82 6.28 -23.73
CA ILE A 287 27.56 7.44 -24.25
C ILE A 287 29.01 7.09 -24.61
N GLN A 288 29.63 6.16 -23.88
CA GLN A 288 31.01 5.74 -24.11
C GLN A 288 31.10 4.79 -25.30
N ASP A 289 30.08 3.95 -25.51
CA ASP A 289 29.98 3.03 -26.63
C ASP A 289 28.61 3.14 -27.29
N SER A 290 28.53 4.01 -28.30
CA SER A 290 27.27 4.32 -29.00
C SER A 290 26.62 3.12 -29.71
N ASN A 291 27.35 2.01 -29.88
CA ASN A 291 26.79 0.79 -30.46
C ASN A 291 26.14 -0.11 -29.42
N LYS A 292 26.46 0.07 -28.13
CA LYS A 292 25.84 -0.66 -27.02
C LYS A 292 24.58 0.04 -26.52
N LEU A 293 23.56 -0.78 -26.26
CA LEU A 293 22.34 -0.36 -25.58
C LEU A 293 22.59 -0.42 -24.06
N LEU A 294 21.94 0.48 -23.32
CA LEU A 294 21.91 0.38 -21.87
C LEU A 294 21.20 -0.92 -21.44
N LYS A 295 21.70 -1.52 -20.37
CA LYS A 295 21.10 -2.69 -19.71
C LYS A 295 20.92 -2.40 -18.23
N ASP A 296 20.07 -3.16 -17.56
CA ASP A 296 19.82 -3.10 -16.11
C ASP A 296 19.92 -1.67 -15.55
N THR A 297 19.12 -0.76 -16.10
CA THR A 297 19.10 0.65 -15.70
C THR A 297 17.72 0.98 -15.18
N LEU A 298 17.63 1.52 -13.96
CA LEU A 298 16.37 1.83 -13.28
C LEU A 298 16.33 3.32 -12.94
N LEU A 299 15.34 4.00 -13.50
CA LEU A 299 15.08 5.43 -13.30
C LEU A 299 13.76 5.62 -12.57
N ASP A 300 13.72 6.62 -11.70
CA ASP A 300 12.49 7.08 -11.04
C ASP A 300 12.09 8.43 -11.64
N GLY A 301 10.80 8.57 -11.94
CA GLY A 301 10.32 9.70 -12.71
C GLY A 301 8.81 9.84 -12.73
N GLU A 302 8.38 10.85 -13.47
CA GLU A 302 6.99 11.23 -13.59
C GLU A 302 6.66 11.48 -15.06
N MET A 303 5.58 10.88 -15.54
CA MET A 303 5.02 11.15 -16.85
C MET A 303 4.08 12.34 -16.74
N VAL A 304 4.25 13.34 -17.61
CA VAL A 304 3.42 14.53 -17.72
C VAL A 304 2.99 14.73 -19.18
N ILE A 305 1.87 15.41 -19.39
CA ILE A 305 1.40 15.81 -20.71
C ILE A 305 1.55 17.32 -20.82
N ASP A 306 2.51 17.77 -21.63
CA ASP A 306 2.68 19.19 -21.93
C ASP A 306 1.64 19.62 -22.97
N LYS A 307 0.95 20.74 -22.73
CA LYS A 307 0.01 21.35 -23.66
C LYS A 307 0.66 22.57 -24.31
N ASP A 308 0.85 22.52 -25.63
CA ASP A 308 1.30 23.67 -26.41
C ASP A 308 0.39 23.86 -27.64
N LYS A 309 -0.25 25.03 -27.76
CA LYS A 309 -1.08 25.44 -28.91
C LYS A 309 -2.05 24.35 -29.42
N ASN A 310 -2.79 23.72 -28.50
CA ASN A 310 -3.74 22.61 -28.74
C ASN A 310 -3.15 21.25 -29.14
N ARG A 311 -1.83 21.04 -28.97
CA ARG A 311 -1.21 19.72 -29.08
C ARG A 311 -0.72 19.25 -27.72
N GLU A 312 -0.96 17.97 -27.44
CA GLU A 312 -0.53 17.29 -26.23
C GLU A 312 0.76 16.51 -26.52
N TYR A 313 1.80 16.79 -25.75
CA TYR A 313 3.11 16.17 -25.89
C TYR A 313 3.44 15.40 -24.61
N PRO A 314 3.35 14.06 -24.62
CA PRO A 314 3.75 13.27 -23.48
C PRO A 314 5.26 13.38 -23.23
N ARG A 315 5.63 13.48 -21.96
CA ARG A 315 7.02 13.61 -21.52
C ARG A 315 7.25 12.86 -20.21
N TYR A 316 8.30 12.05 -20.21
CA TYR A 316 8.83 11.46 -18.99
C TYR A 316 9.94 12.34 -18.40
N LEU A 317 9.72 12.81 -17.18
CA LEU A 317 10.66 13.58 -16.39
C LEU A 317 11.36 12.65 -15.40
N ALA A 318 12.59 12.24 -15.72
CA ALA A 318 13.42 11.44 -14.82
C ALA A 318 14.03 12.35 -13.75
N TYR A 319 13.84 12.03 -12.47
CA TYR A 319 14.38 12.82 -11.36
C TYR A 319 15.40 12.06 -10.51
N ASP A 320 15.41 10.72 -10.50
CA ASP A 320 16.42 9.94 -9.79
C ASP A 320 16.80 8.66 -10.57
N VAL A 321 17.94 8.06 -10.22
CA VAL A 321 18.48 6.83 -10.81
C VAL A 321 18.97 5.90 -9.71
N ILE A 322 18.54 4.65 -9.73
CA ILE A 322 18.87 3.65 -8.71
C ILE A 322 19.95 2.69 -9.23
N MET A 323 19.87 2.32 -10.51
CA MET A 323 20.85 1.46 -11.17
C MET A 323 21.18 2.01 -12.55
N TYR A 324 22.46 1.97 -12.93
CA TYR A 324 22.95 2.42 -14.23
C TYR A 324 23.90 1.39 -14.84
N ASP A 325 23.55 0.89 -16.02
CA ASP A 325 24.30 -0.11 -16.79
C ASP A 325 24.73 -1.35 -15.98
N GLY A 326 23.84 -1.82 -15.09
CA GLY A 326 24.08 -2.94 -14.17
C GLY A 326 24.87 -2.61 -12.90
N LYS A 327 25.24 -1.34 -12.68
CA LYS A 327 25.89 -0.88 -11.44
C LYS A 327 24.87 -0.23 -10.53
N ASP A 328 24.82 -0.68 -9.28
CA ASP A 328 24.04 -0.05 -8.22
C ASP A 328 24.64 1.33 -7.89
N VAL A 329 23.85 2.39 -8.10
CA VAL A 329 24.22 3.78 -7.83
C VAL A 329 23.36 4.40 -6.72
N SER A 330 22.46 3.62 -6.12
CA SER A 330 21.53 4.05 -5.05
C SER A 330 22.25 4.64 -3.83
N LYS A 331 23.45 4.15 -3.53
CA LYS A 331 24.26 4.58 -2.38
C LYS A 331 25.04 5.88 -2.62
N LEU A 332 25.12 6.35 -3.86
CA LEU A 332 25.78 7.62 -4.19
C LEU A 332 24.91 8.80 -3.76
N TYR A 333 25.54 9.98 -3.62
CA TYR A 333 24.82 11.20 -3.29
C TYR A 333 23.84 11.57 -4.41
N PHE A 334 22.64 12.02 -4.03
CA PHE A 334 21.66 12.48 -5.01
C PHE A 334 22.25 13.58 -5.92
N TYR A 335 22.85 14.60 -5.31
CA TYR A 335 23.57 15.66 -6.00
C TYR A 335 25.01 15.77 -5.47
N PRO A 336 26.03 15.79 -6.34
CA PRO A 336 25.93 15.85 -7.80
C PRO A 336 25.84 14.47 -8.48
N ASP A 337 26.10 13.37 -7.78
CA ASP A 337 26.45 12.10 -8.44
C ASP A 337 25.29 11.48 -9.23
N ARG A 338 24.20 11.05 -8.57
CA ARG A 338 23.06 10.41 -9.25
C ARG A 338 22.41 11.33 -10.28
N TYR A 339 22.26 12.61 -9.94
CA TYR A 339 21.78 13.65 -10.86
C TYR A 339 22.64 13.75 -12.12
N SER A 340 23.97 13.77 -11.98
CA SER A 340 24.89 13.88 -13.12
C SER A 340 24.91 12.64 -14.00
N ILE A 341 24.61 11.45 -13.46
CA ILE A 341 24.46 10.22 -14.26
C ILE A 341 23.27 10.37 -15.22
N ILE A 342 22.13 10.85 -14.74
CA ILE A 342 20.96 11.08 -15.60
C ILE A 342 21.31 12.12 -16.68
N GLU A 343 21.89 13.25 -16.28
CA GLU A 343 22.24 14.34 -17.21
C GLU A 343 23.28 13.93 -18.26
N LYS A 344 24.45 13.49 -17.80
CA LYS A 344 25.66 13.31 -18.63
C LYS A 344 25.77 11.94 -19.26
N GLN A 345 25.11 10.91 -18.71
CA GLN A 345 25.21 9.55 -19.26
C GLN A 345 23.95 9.21 -20.06
N ILE A 346 22.76 9.39 -19.46
CA ILE A 346 21.50 8.95 -20.06
C ILE A 346 20.99 9.97 -21.07
N ILE A 347 20.77 11.22 -20.66
CA ILE A 347 20.22 12.26 -21.53
C ILE A 347 21.23 12.67 -22.60
N ALA A 348 22.48 12.93 -22.22
CA ALA A 348 23.52 13.25 -23.21
C ALA A 348 23.78 12.09 -24.19
N GLY A 349 23.77 10.83 -23.74
CA GLY A 349 23.89 9.67 -24.61
C GLY A 349 22.77 9.57 -25.64
N ARG A 350 21.53 9.93 -25.25
CA ARG A 350 20.40 10.05 -26.19
C ARG A 350 20.59 11.20 -27.18
N HIS A 351 20.99 12.38 -26.71
CA HIS A 351 21.22 13.53 -27.60
C HIS A 351 22.30 13.24 -28.64
N GLU A 352 23.39 12.57 -28.25
CA GLU A 352 24.45 12.17 -29.18
C GLU A 352 23.95 11.15 -30.21
N ALA A 353 23.15 10.18 -29.77
CA ALA A 353 22.50 9.23 -30.68
C ALA A 353 21.49 9.89 -31.62
N MET A 354 20.82 10.97 -31.21
CA MET A 354 19.95 11.78 -32.08
C MET A 354 20.76 12.57 -33.11
N LYS A 355 21.86 13.20 -32.70
CA LYS A 355 22.75 13.92 -33.62
C LYS A 355 23.36 13.03 -34.70
N THR A 356 23.72 11.80 -34.31
CA THR A 356 24.30 10.80 -35.23
C THR A 356 23.25 10.05 -36.05
N GLY A 357 21.95 10.39 -35.92
CA GLY A 357 20.86 9.76 -36.66
C GLY A 357 20.52 8.33 -36.22
N LYS A 358 21.14 7.83 -35.14
CA LYS A 358 20.85 6.51 -34.56
C LYS A 358 19.51 6.48 -33.79
N ILE A 359 19.00 7.65 -33.40
CA ILE A 359 17.66 7.84 -32.83
C ILE A 359 16.96 8.92 -33.64
N ILE A 360 15.73 8.62 -34.08
CA ILE A 360 14.86 9.57 -34.78
C ILE A 360 13.78 10.00 -33.79
N LYS A 361 13.84 11.26 -33.35
CA LYS A 361 12.99 11.80 -32.28
C LYS A 361 11.50 11.71 -32.62
N GLU A 362 11.14 11.85 -33.89
CA GLU A 362 9.76 11.85 -34.39
C GLU A 362 9.13 10.45 -34.36
N ARG A 363 9.94 9.39 -34.25
CA ARG A 363 9.48 8.00 -34.14
C ARG A 363 9.30 7.55 -32.70
N GLU A 364 9.78 8.32 -31.73
CA GLU A 364 9.67 7.96 -30.32
C GLU A 364 8.26 8.27 -29.80
N PRO A 365 7.71 7.42 -28.91
CA PRO A 365 6.35 7.59 -28.40
C PRO A 365 6.18 8.86 -27.53
N PHE A 366 7.24 9.26 -26.82
CA PHE A 366 7.26 10.43 -25.95
C PHE A 366 8.69 10.91 -25.71
N SER A 367 8.83 12.14 -25.23
CA SER A 367 10.13 12.72 -24.92
C SER A 367 10.62 12.31 -23.52
N VAL A 368 11.92 12.05 -23.36
CA VAL A 368 12.56 11.79 -22.06
C VAL A 368 13.44 12.98 -21.70
N ARG A 369 13.25 13.56 -20.52
CA ARG A 369 14.06 14.69 -20.03
C ARG A 369 14.46 14.49 -18.57
N LEU A 370 15.57 15.12 -18.20
CA LEU A 370 15.94 15.31 -16.79
C LEU A 370 15.01 16.34 -16.15
N LYS A 371 14.48 16.00 -14.97
CA LYS A 371 13.81 16.97 -14.10
C LYS A 371 14.87 17.83 -13.43
N GLN A 372 14.81 19.14 -13.66
CA GLN A 372 15.81 20.06 -13.13
C GLN A 372 15.62 20.24 -11.63
N PHE A 373 16.73 20.24 -10.89
CA PHE A 373 16.80 20.54 -9.47
C PHE A 373 17.70 21.73 -9.26
N TRP A 374 17.27 22.66 -8.41
CA TRP A 374 18.00 23.88 -8.09
C TRP A 374 18.35 23.91 -6.62
N ASP A 375 19.17 24.90 -6.27
CA ASP A 375 19.36 25.29 -4.89
C ASP A 375 18.05 25.76 -4.25
N ILE A 376 17.88 25.49 -2.94
CA ILE A 376 16.67 25.86 -2.18
C ILE A 376 16.37 27.35 -2.23
N THR A 377 17.38 28.21 -2.42
CA THR A 377 17.20 29.66 -2.63
C THR A 377 16.32 30.00 -3.84
N GLN A 378 16.24 29.12 -4.84
CA GLN A 378 15.39 29.32 -6.02
C GLN A 378 13.92 28.93 -5.81
N ALA A 379 13.53 28.45 -4.63
CA ALA A 379 12.14 28.10 -4.33
C ALA A 379 11.15 29.26 -4.61
N SER A 380 11.57 30.50 -4.36
CA SER A 380 10.77 31.70 -4.67
C SER A 380 10.51 31.88 -6.17
N SER A 381 11.53 31.59 -6.99
CA SER A 381 11.48 31.70 -8.44
C SER A 381 10.63 30.59 -9.07
N LEU A 382 10.70 29.38 -8.53
CA LEU A 382 9.89 28.23 -8.97
C LEU A 382 8.39 28.44 -8.70
N LEU A 383 8.06 29.19 -7.66
CA LEU A 383 6.68 29.59 -7.33
C LEU A 383 6.24 30.90 -8.01
N GLY A 384 7.07 31.45 -8.90
CA GLY A 384 6.79 32.68 -9.64
C GLY A 384 6.08 32.42 -10.97
N GLU A 385 5.26 33.38 -11.40
CA GLU A 385 4.49 33.25 -12.65
C GLU A 385 5.35 33.03 -13.90
N LYS A 386 6.59 33.56 -13.92
CA LYS A 386 7.50 33.39 -15.05
C LYS A 386 7.82 31.92 -15.29
N PHE A 387 8.04 31.15 -14.22
CA PHE A 387 8.35 29.74 -14.30
C PHE A 387 7.12 28.92 -14.69
N THR A 388 5.97 29.19 -14.06
CA THR A 388 4.70 28.54 -14.41
C THR A 388 4.31 28.73 -15.88
N LYS A 389 4.55 29.93 -16.45
CA LYS A 389 4.29 30.21 -17.88
C LYS A 389 5.27 29.50 -18.84
N GLN A 390 6.45 29.10 -18.37
CA GLN A 390 7.42 28.34 -19.16
C GLN A 390 7.13 26.84 -19.14
N LEU A 391 6.42 26.34 -18.11
CA LEU A 391 6.00 24.97 -18.03
C LEU A 391 4.80 24.71 -18.95
N GLY A 392 4.85 23.62 -19.71
CA GLY A 392 3.72 23.15 -20.51
C GLY A 392 2.65 22.41 -19.71
N HIS A 393 2.84 22.27 -18.40
CA HIS A 393 1.95 21.57 -17.46
C HIS A 393 1.85 22.36 -16.15
N GLU A 394 0.76 22.15 -15.41
CA GLU A 394 0.52 22.87 -14.16
C GLU A 394 1.41 22.34 -13.02
N PRO A 395 2.21 23.19 -12.35
CA PRO A 395 2.91 22.81 -11.14
C PRO A 395 1.95 22.83 -9.94
N ASP A 396 1.95 21.77 -9.13
CA ASP A 396 1.03 21.61 -7.98
C ASP A 396 1.73 21.73 -6.61
N GLY A 397 2.98 22.21 -6.60
CA GLY A 397 3.76 22.41 -5.39
C GLY A 397 5.27 22.38 -5.63
N LEU A 398 6.02 22.10 -4.56
CA LEU A 398 7.47 21.89 -4.58
C LEU A 398 7.83 20.52 -4.02
N ILE A 399 8.94 19.98 -4.48
CA ILE A 399 9.57 18.78 -3.92
C ILE A 399 10.97 19.15 -3.45
N PHE A 400 11.30 18.76 -2.23
CA PHE A 400 12.60 18.96 -1.61
C PHE A 400 13.28 17.60 -1.49
N GLN A 401 14.35 17.44 -2.27
CA GLN A 401 15.15 16.23 -2.30
C GLN A 401 16.46 16.47 -1.53
N PRO A 402 16.79 15.64 -0.55
CA PRO A 402 18.02 15.80 0.20
C PRO A 402 19.22 15.42 -0.67
N SER A 403 20.34 16.17 -0.55
CA SER A 403 21.42 16.13 -1.54
C SER A 403 22.41 15.00 -1.35
N LYS A 404 22.71 14.64 -0.09
CA LYS A 404 23.79 13.72 0.28
C LYS A 404 23.27 12.32 0.63
N GLU A 405 21.96 12.13 0.72
CA GLU A 405 21.38 10.89 1.19
C GLU A 405 21.26 9.83 0.09
N PRO A 406 21.46 8.54 0.46
CA PRO A 406 21.24 7.43 -0.45
C PRO A 406 19.75 7.30 -0.80
N TYR A 407 19.48 6.70 -1.95
CA TYR A 407 18.12 6.36 -2.34
C TYR A 407 17.58 5.28 -1.41
N THR A 408 16.38 5.49 -0.88
CA THR A 408 15.71 4.53 0.00
C THR A 408 14.34 4.19 -0.60
N GLY A 409 14.09 2.90 -0.80
CA GLY A 409 12.79 2.40 -1.28
C GLY A 409 11.69 2.54 -0.22
N GLY A 410 10.45 2.74 -0.67
CA GLY A 410 9.29 2.90 0.22
C GLY A 410 9.24 4.27 0.92
N PRO A 411 8.54 4.40 2.07
CA PRO A 411 8.38 5.67 2.77
C PRO A 411 9.70 6.31 3.18
N CYS A 412 9.95 7.54 2.73
CA CYS A 412 11.16 8.29 3.05
C CYS A 412 10.79 9.61 3.73
N SER A 413 11.11 9.71 5.03
CA SER A 413 10.84 10.92 5.83
C SER A 413 11.69 12.13 5.42
N ASP A 414 12.78 11.90 4.71
CA ASP A 414 13.70 12.95 4.29
C ASP A 414 13.27 13.65 3.00
N ILE A 415 12.43 13.03 2.17
CA ILE A 415 11.95 13.68 0.94
C ILE A 415 10.64 14.38 1.26
N LEU A 416 10.65 15.72 1.17
CA LEU A 416 9.51 16.54 1.57
C LEU A 416 8.77 17.04 0.33
N LYS A 417 7.45 16.86 0.30
CA LYS A 417 6.55 17.50 -0.67
C LYS A 417 5.81 18.64 0.00
N TRP A 418 5.93 19.83 -0.56
CA TRP A 418 5.18 20.99 -0.12
C TRP A 418 4.11 21.31 -1.15
N LYS A 419 2.88 21.54 -0.69
CA LYS A 419 1.79 22.03 -1.51
C LYS A 419 1.16 23.25 -0.84
N PRO A 420 0.75 24.28 -1.60
CA PRO A 420 -0.09 25.35 -1.07
C PRO A 420 -1.31 24.77 -0.35
N ALA A 421 -1.68 25.35 0.79
CA ALA A 421 -2.85 24.88 1.56
C ALA A 421 -4.14 24.85 0.74
N SER A 422 -4.29 25.76 -0.23
CA SER A 422 -5.41 25.81 -1.17
C SER A 422 -5.48 24.62 -2.13
N LEU A 423 -4.37 23.90 -2.34
CA LEU A 423 -4.27 22.72 -3.22
C LEU A 423 -4.24 21.40 -2.44
N ASN A 424 -4.38 21.43 -1.11
CA ASN A 424 -4.48 20.22 -0.31
C ASN A 424 -5.89 19.64 -0.40
N SER A 425 -5.97 18.41 -0.90
CA SER A 425 -7.20 17.65 -1.07
C SER A 425 -7.03 16.23 -0.52
N VAL A 426 -8.16 15.60 -0.19
CA VAL A 426 -8.23 14.19 0.24
C VAL A 426 -9.32 13.50 -0.56
N ASP A 427 -9.04 12.28 -1.01
CA ASP A 427 -10.03 11.44 -1.68
C ASP A 427 -10.81 10.62 -0.65
N PHE A 428 -12.11 10.84 -0.59
CA PHE A 428 -13.04 10.18 0.33
C PHE A 428 -14.04 9.32 -0.43
N ARG A 429 -14.56 8.27 0.22
CA ARG A 429 -15.80 7.62 -0.23
C ARG A 429 -16.98 8.36 0.37
N LEU A 430 -17.85 8.91 -0.48
CA LEU A 430 -19.03 9.64 -0.05
C LEU A 430 -20.20 8.69 0.22
N LYS A 431 -20.86 8.84 1.36
CA LYS A 431 -22.15 8.21 1.66
C LYS A 431 -23.17 9.27 2.04
N ILE A 432 -24.27 9.36 1.31
CA ILE A 432 -25.30 10.37 1.53
C ILE A 432 -26.34 9.80 2.48
N VAL A 433 -26.46 10.41 3.66
CA VAL A 433 -27.38 9.97 4.72
C VAL A 433 -28.37 11.10 4.99
N THR A 434 -29.61 10.74 5.30
CA THR A 434 -30.62 11.71 5.77
C THR A 434 -30.63 11.66 7.29
N GLU A 435 -30.22 12.75 7.92
CA GLU A 435 -30.26 12.90 9.36
C GLU A 435 -31.72 13.07 9.81
N THR A 436 -32.18 12.18 10.68
CA THR A 436 -33.52 12.17 11.26
C THR A 436 -33.42 11.92 12.76
N GLY A 437 -34.06 12.74 13.57
CA GLY A 437 -34.13 12.58 15.02
C GLY A 437 -35.27 13.41 15.61
N GLU A 438 -35.69 13.10 16.84
CA GLU A 438 -36.72 13.88 17.54
C GLU A 438 -36.24 15.33 17.72
N GLY A 439 -37.00 16.30 17.18
CA GLY A 439 -36.64 17.72 17.22
C GLY A 439 -35.65 18.19 16.13
N ILE A 440 -35.17 17.31 15.24
CA ILE A 440 -34.24 17.68 14.15
C ILE A 440 -34.98 17.73 12.81
N LEU A 441 -34.88 18.87 12.10
CA LEU A 441 -35.38 19.02 10.72
C LEU A 441 -34.64 18.06 9.79
N LYS A 442 -35.40 17.24 9.04
CA LYS A 442 -34.85 16.27 8.08
C LYS A 442 -33.86 16.95 7.12
N LYS A 443 -32.58 16.62 7.24
CA LYS A 443 -31.52 17.22 6.42
C LYS A 443 -30.63 16.14 5.83
N LYS A 444 -30.29 16.29 4.55
CA LYS A 444 -29.30 15.43 3.89
C LYS A 444 -27.90 15.90 4.25
N ILE A 445 -27.03 14.96 4.61
CA ILE A 445 -25.60 15.18 4.87
C ILE A 445 -24.77 14.18 4.08
N GLY A 446 -23.55 14.57 3.73
CA GLY A 446 -22.57 13.66 3.12
C GLY A 446 -21.59 13.19 4.19
N GLU A 447 -21.59 11.91 4.51
CA GLU A 447 -20.56 11.28 5.33
C GLU A 447 -19.35 10.91 4.47
N LEU A 448 -18.15 11.29 4.93
CA LEU A 448 -16.90 11.08 4.22
C LEU A 448 -16.10 9.97 4.90
N TYR A 449 -15.85 8.87 4.18
CA TYR A 449 -15.13 7.70 4.68
C TYR A 449 -13.71 7.64 4.09
N VAL A 450 -12.77 7.17 4.90
CA VAL A 450 -11.37 6.89 4.52
C VAL A 450 -11.09 5.40 4.67
N GLY A 451 -10.07 4.90 3.99
CA GLY A 451 -9.67 3.49 4.12
C GLY A 451 -9.18 3.19 5.54
N GLN A 452 -9.43 1.97 6.02
CA GLN A 452 -9.03 1.47 7.35
C GLN A 452 -9.82 2.09 8.54
N LEU A 453 -10.94 2.77 8.27
CA LEU A 453 -11.80 3.33 9.30
C LEU A 453 -13.28 3.05 8.98
N ASP A 454 -13.96 2.33 9.87
CA ASP A 454 -15.38 1.92 9.67
C ASP A 454 -16.39 3.02 10.01
N ARG A 455 -15.94 4.08 10.68
CA ARG A 455 -16.75 5.26 11.02
C ARG A 455 -16.46 6.41 10.05
N PRO A 456 -17.41 7.34 9.82
CA PRO A 456 -17.16 8.52 9.03
C PRO A 456 -15.99 9.32 9.62
N PHE A 457 -15.04 9.71 8.78
CA PHE A 457 -13.91 10.55 9.16
C PHE A 457 -14.38 11.99 9.46
N CYS A 458 -15.30 12.49 8.64
CA CYS A 458 -15.93 13.79 8.79
C CYS A 458 -17.25 13.84 8.00
N THR A 459 -17.96 14.95 8.12
CA THR A 459 -19.21 15.22 7.39
C THR A 459 -19.06 16.45 6.51
N MET A 460 -19.77 16.48 5.40
CA MET A 460 -19.90 17.65 4.52
C MET A 460 -21.36 18.02 4.28
N LYS A 461 -21.59 19.30 3.99
CA LYS A 461 -22.93 19.81 3.65
C LYS A 461 -23.37 19.23 2.31
N TYR A 462 -24.58 18.67 2.26
CA TYR A 462 -25.16 18.21 1.00
C TYR A 462 -25.42 19.39 0.05
N THR A 463 -24.97 19.25 -1.20
CA THR A 463 -25.27 20.16 -2.31
C THR A 463 -25.90 19.37 -3.46
N LYS A 464 -26.60 20.05 -4.39
CA LYS A 464 -27.24 19.39 -5.53
C LYS A 464 -26.25 18.62 -6.42
N GLN A 465 -24.98 19.04 -6.46
CA GLN A 465 -23.91 18.39 -7.21
C GLN A 465 -23.55 16.99 -6.69
N LEU A 466 -23.83 16.70 -5.41
CA LEU A 466 -23.50 15.42 -4.79
C LEU A 466 -24.56 14.34 -5.04
N LYS A 467 -25.72 14.69 -5.62
CA LYS A 467 -26.90 13.81 -5.70
C LYS A 467 -26.58 12.43 -6.27
N ASP A 468 -25.77 12.39 -7.32
CA ASP A 468 -25.46 11.16 -8.08
C ASP A 468 -24.08 10.56 -7.71
N LEU A 469 -23.46 11.06 -6.65
CA LEU A 469 -22.12 10.66 -6.19
C LEU A 469 -22.16 9.74 -4.95
N ASN A 470 -23.33 9.19 -4.62
CA ASN A 470 -23.46 8.29 -3.47
C ASN A 470 -22.64 7.00 -3.67
N ASN A 471 -21.89 6.60 -2.65
CA ASN A 471 -20.91 5.50 -2.65
C ASN A 471 -19.72 5.66 -3.61
N LYS A 472 -19.55 6.81 -4.27
CA LYS A 472 -18.42 7.07 -5.16
C LYS A 472 -17.22 7.67 -4.42
N ILE A 473 -16.05 7.59 -5.04
CA ILE A 473 -14.83 8.26 -4.59
C ILE A 473 -14.82 9.69 -5.11
N ILE A 474 -14.72 10.65 -4.20
CA ILE A 474 -14.70 12.08 -4.50
C ILE A 474 -13.45 12.71 -3.91
N GLU A 475 -12.91 13.71 -4.60
CA GLU A 475 -11.82 14.55 -4.11
C GLU A 475 -12.41 15.80 -3.45
N CYS A 476 -12.02 16.06 -2.21
CA CYS A 476 -12.49 17.20 -1.43
C CYS A 476 -11.32 18.06 -0.96
N LYS A 477 -11.50 19.38 -0.97
CA LYS A 477 -10.62 20.36 -0.29
C LYS A 477 -11.30 20.89 0.97
N ARG A 478 -10.52 21.41 1.91
CA ARG A 478 -11.07 22.06 3.12
C ARG A 478 -10.92 23.57 3.02
N GLU A 479 -12.04 24.29 3.11
CA GLU A 479 -12.08 25.76 3.18
C GLU A 479 -13.00 26.16 4.33
N ASN A 480 -12.58 27.14 5.15
CA ASN A 480 -13.36 27.66 6.29
C ASN A 480 -13.94 26.54 7.19
N ASP A 481 -13.09 25.55 7.54
CA ASP A 481 -13.46 24.38 8.34
C ASP A 481 -14.53 23.47 7.76
N GLN A 482 -14.85 23.61 6.48
CA GLN A 482 -15.79 22.73 5.78
C GLN A 482 -15.12 22.04 4.59
N TRP A 483 -15.47 20.78 4.39
CA TRP A 483 -15.07 20.03 3.21
C TRP A 483 -15.95 20.41 2.03
N ILE A 484 -15.31 20.78 0.93
CA ILE A 484 -15.93 21.18 -0.34
C ILE A 484 -15.53 20.18 -1.41
N PHE A 485 -16.53 19.72 -2.17
CA PHE A 485 -16.34 18.83 -3.31
C PHE A 485 -15.56 19.53 -4.43
N MET A 486 -14.56 18.86 -4.98
CA MET A 486 -13.82 19.32 -6.16
C MET A 486 -14.24 18.56 -7.40
N ARG A 487 -14.06 17.23 -7.41
CA ARG A 487 -14.33 16.36 -8.56
C ARG A 487 -14.56 14.91 -8.16
N GLU A 488 -15.17 14.14 -9.05
CA GLU A 488 -15.26 12.67 -8.95
C GLU A 488 -13.92 12.05 -9.36
N ARG A 489 -13.47 11.03 -8.61
CA ARG A 489 -12.25 10.25 -8.91
C ARG A 489 -12.62 8.91 -9.51
N THR A 490 -12.89 8.88 -10.81
CA THR A 490 -13.16 7.64 -11.55
C THR A 490 -11.91 6.79 -11.76
N ASP A 491 -10.73 7.40 -11.63
CA ASP A 491 -9.41 6.75 -11.71
C ASP A 491 -9.05 5.94 -10.45
N LYS A 492 -9.81 6.08 -9.35
CA LYS A 492 -9.50 5.45 -8.08
C LYS A 492 -10.57 4.45 -7.66
N SER A 493 -10.13 3.23 -7.33
CA SER A 493 -11.01 2.19 -6.80
C SER A 493 -11.25 2.32 -5.29
N PHE A 494 -10.35 2.99 -4.55
CA PHE A 494 -10.40 3.07 -3.09
C PHE A 494 -10.13 4.52 -2.59
N PRO A 495 -10.74 4.92 -1.45
CA PRO A 495 -10.43 6.20 -0.81
C PRO A 495 -9.00 6.20 -0.25
N ASN A 496 -8.48 7.38 0.10
CA ASN A 496 -7.17 7.45 0.76
C ASN A 496 -7.18 6.71 2.11
N SER A 497 -6.03 6.16 2.51
CA SER A 497 -5.89 5.52 3.82
C SER A 497 -6.07 6.52 4.97
N TYR A 498 -6.50 6.05 6.14
CA TYR A 498 -6.61 6.86 7.35
C TYR A 498 -5.31 7.63 7.66
N LYS A 499 -4.15 6.98 7.50
CA LYS A 499 -2.84 7.62 7.70
C LYS A 499 -2.63 8.80 6.75
N THR A 500 -2.94 8.62 5.46
CA THR A 500 -2.84 9.67 4.44
C THR A 500 -3.79 10.83 4.74
N ALA A 501 -5.06 10.52 5.04
CA ALA A 501 -6.06 11.54 5.35
C ALA A 501 -5.70 12.34 6.60
N LYS A 502 -5.22 11.67 7.67
CA LYS A 502 -4.75 12.33 8.89
C LYS A 502 -3.54 13.23 8.65
N ALA A 503 -2.59 12.79 7.82
CA ALA A 503 -1.42 13.59 7.46
C ALA A 503 -1.83 14.87 6.71
N VAL A 504 -2.70 14.75 5.70
CA VAL A 504 -3.21 15.92 4.97
C VAL A 504 -4.02 16.84 5.88
N TYR A 505 -4.86 16.26 6.76
CA TYR A 505 -5.61 17.03 7.76
C TYR A 505 -4.69 17.83 8.68
N ALA A 506 -3.61 17.23 9.17
CA ALA A 506 -2.61 17.92 9.99
C ALA A 506 -1.93 19.07 9.21
N SER A 507 -1.56 18.83 7.95
CA SER A 507 -0.99 19.87 7.07
C SER A 507 -1.97 21.02 6.78
N ILE A 508 -3.28 20.80 6.86
CA ILE A 508 -4.30 21.85 6.70
C ILE A 508 -4.50 22.63 8.00
N MET A 509 -4.40 21.98 9.17
CA MET A 509 -4.61 22.62 10.48
C MET A 509 -3.46 23.57 10.85
N ASP A 510 -2.22 23.20 10.56
CA ASP A 510 -1.05 24.08 10.74
C ASP A 510 -0.25 24.17 9.44
N PRO A 511 -0.71 24.99 8.48
CA PRO A 511 -0.10 25.05 7.18
C PRO A 511 1.23 25.79 7.23
N VAL A 512 2.24 25.16 6.61
CA VAL A 512 3.43 25.86 6.14
C VAL A 512 3.01 26.67 4.91
N THR A 513 2.67 27.94 5.10
CA THR A 513 2.30 28.82 3.98
C THR A 513 3.50 29.12 3.09
N LYS A 514 3.26 29.66 1.89
CA LYS A 514 4.32 30.06 0.97
C LYS A 514 5.26 31.07 1.64
N GLU A 515 4.70 32.02 2.38
CA GLU A 515 5.43 33.07 3.08
C GLU A 515 6.29 32.48 4.19
N LYS A 516 5.73 31.57 5.01
CA LYS A 516 6.47 30.86 6.07
C LYS A 516 7.63 30.07 5.48
N LEU A 517 7.40 29.31 4.40
CA LEU A 517 8.43 28.51 3.74
C LEU A 517 9.58 29.37 3.21
N LEU A 518 9.24 30.43 2.46
CA LEU A 518 10.26 31.31 1.87
C LEU A 518 11.03 32.08 2.95
N ALA A 519 10.35 32.57 3.99
CA ALA A 519 10.99 33.20 5.13
C ALA A 519 11.90 32.22 5.90
N TYR A 520 11.51 30.95 6.00
CA TYR A 520 12.35 29.93 6.65
C TYR A 520 13.63 29.67 5.85
N ILE A 521 13.52 29.50 4.53
CA ILE A 521 14.67 29.29 3.64
C ILE A 521 15.62 30.50 3.67
N GLU A 522 15.08 31.72 3.72
CA GLU A 522 15.93 32.92 3.77
C GLU A 522 16.73 33.01 5.07
N ASN A 523 16.11 32.69 6.21
CA ASN A 523 16.70 32.92 7.54
C ASN A 523 17.45 31.71 8.13
N HIS A 524 17.07 30.49 7.77
CA HIS A 524 17.52 29.26 8.44
C HIS A 524 18.01 28.19 7.46
N ARG A 525 18.24 28.49 6.18
CA ARG A 525 18.78 27.49 5.25
C ARG A 525 20.09 26.90 5.75
N PHE A 526 20.32 25.63 5.45
CA PHE A 526 21.61 25.01 5.62
C PHE A 526 22.69 25.79 4.85
N SER A 527 23.61 26.43 5.58
CA SER A 527 24.82 27.03 4.99
C SER A 527 25.91 25.96 4.94
N ASN A 528 26.56 25.79 3.79
CA ASN A 528 27.64 24.82 3.64
C ASN A 528 28.96 25.26 4.31
N ASP A 529 29.00 26.44 4.95
CA ASP A 529 30.27 27.11 5.17
C ASP A 529 30.40 27.78 6.55
N ASP A 530 31.45 27.36 7.27
CA ASP A 530 32.25 28.14 8.21
C ASP A 530 32.88 29.42 7.58
N THR A 531 32.53 29.79 6.35
CA THR A 531 33.05 30.99 5.65
C THR A 531 32.20 32.25 5.87
N ASP A 532 30.99 32.12 6.44
CA ASP A 532 30.13 33.26 6.86
C ASP A 532 30.38 33.69 8.33
N LEU A 533 31.29 33.04 9.05
CA LEU A 533 31.74 33.52 10.37
C LEU A 533 32.70 34.68 10.15
N MET A 534 32.20 35.92 10.29
CA MET A 534 33.05 37.10 10.45
C MET A 534 34.12 36.80 11.54
N PRO A 535 35.42 37.04 11.30
CA PRO A 535 36.41 36.92 12.35
C PRO A 535 36.03 37.90 13.49
N PRO A 536 36.20 37.51 14.77
CA PRO A 536 35.89 38.39 15.89
C PRO A 536 36.67 39.70 15.74
N PRO A 537 36.05 40.86 16.06
CA PRO A 537 36.71 42.14 15.91
C PRO A 537 38.02 42.14 16.68
N LYS A 538 39.12 42.52 16.00
CA LYS A 538 40.43 42.68 16.64
C LYS A 538 40.26 43.67 17.80
N ASN A 539 40.42 43.19 19.03
CA ASN A 539 40.59 44.05 20.20
C ASN A 539 41.77 44.98 19.94
N LYS A 540 41.47 46.24 19.64
CA LYS A 540 42.48 47.31 19.68
C LYS A 540 42.80 47.56 21.14
N HIS A 541 43.81 46.87 21.65
CA HIS A 541 44.60 47.41 22.73
C HIS A 541 45.38 48.62 22.19
N ARG A 542 44.93 49.81 22.58
CA ARG A 542 45.79 50.91 23.03
C ARG A 542 44.97 51.94 23.78
#